data_AF-A0A7X7M737-F1
#
_entry.id   AF-A0A7X7M737-F1
#
_cell.length_a   1.000
_cell.length_b   1.000
_cell.length_c   1.000
_cell.angle_alpha   90.00
_cell.angle_beta   90.00
_cell.angle_gamma   90.00
#
_symmetry.space_group_name_H-M   'P 1'
#
loop_
_entity.id
_entity.type
_entity.pdbx_description
1 polymer ?
#
loop_
_entity_poly.entity_id
_entity_poly.type
_entity_poly.pdbx_seq_one_letter_code
_entity_poly.pdbx_strand_id
1 'polypeptide(L)'
;FQKLSPSYRYRDNAEILYEKVKAGLRLGQTLYPPQVDTGYRYGAKGYFYSEQVIERQYLEKDPYKGQDFAWDQRQLDYFAKIIELCRENDIRVLLVTTPSPRQIIDYLPDYDAYSERFSSLAAAYGIDYIDFNLINREQLLFPDEFFMDTGHLNYRGAATLDAYLLPALRLMLAEAAAAS
;
A
#
# COMPACT_ATOMS: atom_id res chain seq x y z
N PHE A 1 -0.66 -15.33 8.25
CA PHE A 1 0.32 -14.23 8.30
C PHE A 1 1.25 -14.34 7.09
N GLN A 2 0.84 -13.71 5.99
CA GLN A 2 1.60 -13.61 4.75
C GLN A 2 2.75 -12.62 4.98
N LYS A 3 3.97 -13.03 4.67
CA LYS A 3 5.19 -12.30 5.04
C LYS A 3 5.29 -11.03 4.19
N LEU A 4 5.15 -9.88 4.86
CA LEU A 4 5.60 -8.56 4.37
C LEU A 4 7.08 -8.64 3.95
N SER A 5 7.48 -7.73 3.06
CA SER A 5 8.80 -7.69 2.41
C SER A 5 9.98 -7.94 3.37
N PRO A 6 11.14 -8.44 2.88
CA PRO A 6 12.30 -8.74 3.72
C PRO A 6 12.68 -7.60 4.67
N SER A 7 12.50 -6.34 4.28
CA SER A 7 12.78 -5.18 5.16
C SER A 7 11.95 -5.18 6.44
N TYR A 8 10.70 -5.67 6.41
CA TYR A 8 9.85 -5.79 7.60
C TYR A 8 10.29 -6.94 8.52
N ARG A 9 10.81 -8.03 7.92
CA ARG A 9 11.33 -9.19 8.65
C ARG A 9 12.55 -8.86 9.53
N TYR A 10 13.20 -7.74 9.26
CA TYR A 10 14.36 -7.26 10.01
C TYR A 10 14.07 -6.01 10.85
N ARG A 11 12.83 -5.51 10.92
CA ARG A 11 12.50 -4.35 11.75
C ARG A 11 12.87 -4.57 13.21
N ASP A 12 12.52 -5.75 13.74
CA ASP A 12 12.79 -6.10 15.14
C ASP A 12 14.29 -6.38 15.40
N ASN A 13 15.11 -6.49 14.34
CA ASN A 13 16.56 -6.66 14.41
C ASN A 13 17.32 -5.50 13.74
N ALA A 14 16.64 -4.38 13.47
CA ALA A 14 17.18 -3.29 12.67
C ALA A 14 18.39 -2.64 13.36
N GLU A 15 18.33 -2.52 14.69
CA GLU A 15 19.45 -2.03 15.51
C GLU A 15 20.68 -2.95 15.41
N ILE A 16 20.49 -4.27 15.47
CA ILE A 16 21.58 -5.24 15.36
C ILE A 16 22.22 -5.17 13.97
N LEU A 17 21.40 -5.01 12.93
CA LEU A 17 21.87 -4.86 11.55
C LEU A 17 22.66 -3.54 11.39
N TYR A 18 22.14 -2.45 11.95
CA TYR A 18 22.73 -1.12 11.92
C TYR A 18 24.08 -1.06 12.63
N GLU A 19 24.19 -1.60 13.85
CA GLU A 19 25.44 -1.65 14.61
C GLU A 19 26.51 -2.50 13.93
N LYS A 20 26.13 -3.62 13.30
CA LYS A 20 27.07 -4.47 12.54
C LYS A 20 27.58 -3.79 11.28
N VAL A 21 26.73 -3.06 10.56
CA VAL A 21 27.13 -2.27 9.38
C VAL A 21 28.08 -1.15 9.80
N LYS A 22 27.79 -0.43 10.90
CA LYS A 22 28.70 0.58 11.47
C LYS A 22 30.06 0.00 11.86
N ALA A 23 30.10 -1.21 12.40
CA ALA A 23 31.32 -1.90 12.78
C ALA A 23 32.12 -2.48 11.59
N GLY A 24 31.66 -2.28 10.35
CA GLY A 24 32.36 -2.77 9.14
C GLY A 24 32.34 -4.29 8.97
N LEU A 25 31.50 -5.00 9.74
CA LEU A 25 31.39 -6.45 9.68
C LEU A 25 30.53 -6.85 8.48
N ARG A 26 31.12 -7.54 7.50
CA ARG A 26 30.35 -8.19 6.43
C ARG A 26 29.47 -9.28 7.05
N LEU A 27 28.16 -9.18 6.84
CA LEU A 27 27.21 -10.21 7.26
C LEU A 27 27.52 -11.49 6.47
N GLY A 28 28.07 -12.50 7.15
CA GLY A 28 28.27 -13.82 6.55
C GLY A 28 26.96 -14.40 6.04
N GLN A 29 27.02 -15.13 4.92
CA GLN A 29 25.86 -15.79 4.29
C GLN A 29 25.04 -16.66 5.25
N THR A 30 25.62 -17.09 6.38
CA THR A 30 25.02 -17.95 7.41
C THR A 30 23.87 -17.34 8.21
N LEU A 31 23.63 -16.02 8.13
CA LEU A 31 22.45 -15.37 8.72
C LEU A 31 21.27 -15.26 7.74
N TYR A 32 21.50 -15.57 6.47
CA TYR A 32 20.45 -15.58 5.47
C TYR A 32 19.86 -16.99 5.43
N PRO A 33 18.58 -17.20 5.81
CA PRO A 33 17.94 -18.48 5.54
C PRO A 33 18.07 -18.79 4.04
N PRO A 34 18.05 -20.08 3.63
CA PRO A 34 18.09 -20.45 2.22
C PRO A 34 17.12 -19.56 1.44
N GLN A 35 17.53 -19.09 0.26
CA GLN A 35 16.73 -18.21 -0.59
C GLN A 35 15.36 -18.86 -0.80
N VAL A 36 14.39 -18.45 0.02
CA VAL A 36 13.00 -18.79 -0.19
C VAL A 36 12.63 -18.01 -1.43
N ASP A 37 12.18 -18.69 -2.49
CA ASP A 37 11.57 -17.97 -3.60
C ASP A 37 10.36 -17.24 -3.01
N THR A 38 10.50 -15.93 -2.84
CA THR A 38 9.49 -15.10 -2.22
C THR A 38 8.36 -14.79 -3.19
N GLY A 39 8.48 -15.18 -4.46
CA GLY A 39 7.60 -14.75 -5.54
C GLY A 39 7.87 -13.31 -6.00
N TYR A 40 8.78 -12.59 -5.33
CA TYR A 40 9.18 -11.23 -5.72
C TYR A 40 10.45 -11.24 -6.57
N ARG A 41 10.54 -10.27 -7.48
CA ARG A 41 11.67 -10.01 -8.36
C ARG A 41 12.11 -8.56 -8.17
N TYR A 42 13.42 -8.34 -8.07
CA TYR A 42 13.98 -7.00 -7.98
C TYR A 42 13.99 -6.36 -9.38
N GLY A 43 13.40 -5.18 -9.49
CA GLY A 43 13.46 -4.36 -10.71
C GLY A 43 14.68 -3.46 -10.69
N ALA A 44 14.55 -2.27 -10.09
CA ALA A 44 15.63 -1.30 -9.92
C ALA A 44 15.25 -0.28 -8.82
N LYS A 45 16.23 0.46 -8.30
CA LYS A 45 16.01 1.58 -7.35
C LYS A 45 15.15 1.22 -6.12
N GLY A 46 15.30 0.01 -5.61
CA GLY A 46 14.51 -0.49 -4.47
C GLY A 46 13.11 -1.00 -4.82
N TYR A 47 12.71 -0.97 -6.10
CA TYR A 47 11.45 -1.53 -6.56
C TYR A 47 11.52 -3.06 -6.66
N PHE A 48 10.50 -3.71 -6.09
CA PHE A 48 10.28 -5.16 -6.19
C PHE A 48 8.86 -5.38 -6.71
N TYR A 49 8.69 -6.39 -7.57
CA TYR A 49 7.40 -6.76 -8.14
C TYR A 49 7.15 -8.26 -7.99
N SER A 50 5.89 -8.66 -8.07
CA SER A 50 5.48 -10.06 -8.10
C SER A 50 4.79 -10.35 -9.44
N GLU A 51 5.08 -11.52 -10.02
CA GLU A 51 4.34 -12.05 -11.18
C GLU A 51 3.24 -13.02 -10.78
N GLN A 52 3.07 -13.26 -9.47
CA GLN A 52 2.04 -14.14 -8.96
C GLN A 52 0.65 -13.59 -9.29
N VAL A 53 -0.27 -14.52 -9.50
CA VAL A 53 -1.67 -14.26 -9.71
C VAL A 53 -2.45 -14.96 -8.59
N ILE A 54 -3.39 -14.24 -7.99
CA ILE A 54 -4.27 -14.78 -6.96
C ILE A 54 -5.00 -16.03 -7.48
N GLU A 55 -5.00 -17.09 -6.68
CA GLU A 55 -5.83 -18.26 -6.97
C GLU A 55 -7.28 -18.00 -6.55
N ARG A 56 -8.23 -18.43 -7.39
CA ARG A 56 -9.67 -18.22 -7.20
C ARG A 56 -10.18 -18.62 -5.81
N GLN A 57 -9.65 -19.68 -5.22
CA GLN A 57 -10.04 -20.15 -3.88
C GLN A 57 -9.82 -19.11 -2.76
N TYR A 58 -8.94 -18.12 -2.96
CA TYR A 58 -8.71 -17.04 -2.02
C TYR A 58 -9.74 -15.90 -2.17
N LEU A 59 -10.33 -15.74 -3.36
CA LEU A 59 -11.40 -14.78 -3.62
C LEU A 59 -12.74 -15.23 -3.03
N GLU A 60 -12.94 -16.55 -2.86
CA GLU A 60 -14.17 -17.14 -2.34
C GLU A 60 -14.25 -17.14 -0.80
N LYS A 61 -13.19 -16.67 -0.14
CA LYS A 61 -13.13 -16.59 1.33
C LYS A 61 -13.26 -15.13 1.74
N ASP A 62 -14.31 -14.83 2.49
CA ASP A 62 -14.47 -13.53 3.16
C ASP A 62 -13.32 -13.29 4.15
N PRO A 63 -12.37 -12.38 3.84
CA PRO A 63 -11.24 -12.12 4.73
C PRO A 63 -11.64 -11.25 5.92
N TYR A 64 -12.82 -10.63 5.88
CA TYR A 64 -13.32 -9.70 6.87
C TYR A 64 -14.37 -10.31 7.81
N LYS A 65 -14.68 -11.60 7.66
CA LYS A 65 -15.66 -12.29 8.49
C LYS A 65 -15.37 -12.10 9.98
N GLY A 66 -16.32 -11.47 10.68
CA GLY A 66 -16.23 -11.23 12.11
C GLY A 66 -15.28 -10.09 12.51
N GLN A 67 -14.80 -9.30 11.56
CA GLN A 67 -14.04 -8.09 11.85
C GLN A 67 -14.99 -6.91 12.11
N ASP A 68 -14.54 -6.03 13.00
CA ASP A 68 -15.11 -4.70 13.19
C ASP A 68 -14.28 -3.70 12.37
N PHE A 69 -14.96 -2.81 11.64
CA PHE A 69 -14.34 -1.76 10.84
C PHE A 69 -14.27 -0.42 11.59
N ALA A 70 -14.42 -0.45 12.91
CA ALA A 70 -14.08 0.66 13.78
C ALA A 70 -12.61 1.06 13.60
N TRP A 71 -12.35 2.36 13.54
CA TRP A 71 -10.98 2.86 13.48
C TRP A 71 -10.34 2.76 14.86
N ASP A 72 -9.14 2.18 14.90
CA ASP A 72 -8.33 2.15 16.11
C ASP A 72 -7.75 3.54 16.34
N GLN A 73 -7.96 4.09 17.55
CA GLN A 73 -7.53 5.46 17.87
C GLN A 73 -6.03 5.66 17.62
N ARG A 74 -5.21 4.65 17.91
CA ARG A 74 -3.76 4.73 17.67
C ARG A 74 -3.44 4.79 16.17
N GLN A 75 -4.23 4.16 15.29
CA GLN A 75 -4.07 4.36 13.84
C GLN A 75 -4.33 5.81 13.44
N LEU A 76 -5.37 6.44 13.99
CA LEU A 76 -5.67 7.85 13.76
C LEU A 76 -4.60 8.78 14.31
N ASP A 77 -4.07 8.49 15.49
CA ASP A 77 -2.99 9.27 16.09
C ASP A 77 -1.71 9.23 15.24
N TYR A 78 -1.36 8.05 14.69
CA TYR A 78 -0.22 7.94 13.78
C TYR A 78 -0.47 8.56 12.42
N PHE A 79 -1.71 8.48 11.91
CA PHE A 79 -2.10 9.20 10.70
C PHE A 79 -1.89 10.71 10.88
N ALA A 80 -2.41 11.27 11.98
CA ALA A 80 -2.23 12.70 12.31
C ALA A 80 -0.74 13.10 12.35
N LYS A 81 0.09 12.32 13.05
CA LYS A 81 1.55 12.56 13.13
C LYS A 81 2.24 12.54 11.77
N ILE A 82 1.83 11.65 10.85
CA ILE A 82 2.38 11.60 9.50
C ILE A 82 2.02 12.89 8.74
N ILE A 83 0.76 13.32 8.80
CA ILE A 83 0.32 14.54 8.12
C ILE A 83 1.00 15.78 8.70
N GLU A 84 1.11 15.88 10.04
CA GLU A 84 1.82 16.98 10.70
C GLU A 84 3.29 17.05 10.28
N LEU A 85 3.99 15.91 10.30
CA LEU A 85 5.38 15.83 9.87
C LEU A 85 5.54 16.26 8.40
N CYS A 86 4.66 15.82 7.52
CA CYS A 86 4.68 16.24 6.11
C CYS A 86 4.47 17.76 5.98
N ARG A 87 3.51 18.33 6.71
CA ARG A 87 3.22 19.77 6.70
C ARG A 87 4.40 20.61 7.20
N GLU A 88 5.06 20.17 8.27
CA GLU A 88 6.27 20.84 8.81
C GLU A 88 7.44 20.85 7.83
N ASN A 89 7.46 19.92 6.88
CA ASN A 89 8.52 19.77 5.87
C ASN A 89 8.08 20.19 4.47
N ASP A 90 6.94 20.91 4.34
CA ASP A 90 6.39 21.36 3.06
C ASP A 90 6.16 20.22 2.05
N ILE A 91 5.68 19.08 2.55
CA ILE A 91 5.36 17.89 1.75
C ILE A 91 3.85 17.82 1.57
N ARG A 92 3.38 17.94 0.32
CA ARG A 92 1.99 17.67 -0.04
C ARG A 92 1.69 16.18 0.08
N VAL A 93 0.57 15.84 0.70
CA VAL A 93 0.13 14.46 0.90
C VAL A 93 -1.07 14.15 0.00
N LEU A 94 -1.03 12.99 -0.65
CA LEU A 94 -2.17 12.38 -1.33
C LEU A 94 -2.51 11.08 -0.59
N LEU A 95 -3.73 10.98 -0.07
CA LEU A 95 -4.25 9.74 0.49
C LEU A 95 -4.77 8.85 -0.65
N VAL A 96 -4.41 7.57 -0.62
CA VAL A 96 -4.83 6.62 -1.66
C VAL A 96 -5.37 5.36 -1.02
N THR A 97 -6.59 4.98 -1.38
CA THR A 97 -7.07 3.61 -1.16
C THR A 97 -6.67 2.79 -2.38
N THR A 98 -5.74 1.85 -2.17
CA THR A 98 -5.29 0.93 -3.23
C THR A 98 -6.42 -0.03 -3.62
N PRO A 99 -6.49 -0.46 -4.89
CA PRO A 99 -7.51 -1.39 -5.33
C PRO A 99 -7.35 -2.75 -4.64
N SER A 100 -8.46 -3.41 -4.39
CA SER A 100 -8.57 -4.83 -4.01
C SER A 100 -9.43 -5.55 -5.06
N PRO A 101 -9.37 -6.90 -5.14
CA PRO A 101 -10.26 -7.66 -6.01
C PRO A 101 -11.72 -7.35 -5.70
N ARG A 102 -12.56 -7.29 -6.74
CA ARG A 102 -13.95 -6.80 -6.62
C ARG A 102 -14.76 -7.64 -5.62
N GLN A 103 -14.61 -8.96 -5.68
CA GLN A 103 -15.26 -9.90 -4.79
C GLN A 103 -14.86 -9.67 -3.34
N ILE A 104 -13.61 -9.24 -3.09
CA ILE A 104 -13.13 -8.90 -1.75
C ILE A 104 -13.83 -7.64 -1.23
N ILE A 105 -13.98 -6.62 -2.08
CA ILE A 105 -14.73 -5.41 -1.75
C ILE A 105 -16.22 -5.71 -1.52
N ASP A 106 -16.81 -6.63 -2.28
CA ASP A 106 -18.22 -7.02 -2.12
C ASP A 106 -18.52 -7.69 -0.76
N TYR A 107 -17.51 -8.18 -0.04
CA TYR A 107 -17.67 -8.66 1.35
C TYR A 107 -17.71 -7.53 2.40
N LEU A 108 -17.27 -6.32 2.06
CA LEU A 108 -17.33 -5.18 2.96
C LEU A 108 -18.78 -4.67 3.05
N PRO A 109 -19.37 -4.57 4.26
CA PRO A 109 -20.68 -3.98 4.40
C PRO A 109 -20.60 -2.48 4.08
N ASP A 110 -21.41 -2.04 3.11
CA ASP A 110 -21.53 -0.63 2.73
C ASP A 110 -20.16 0.04 2.44
N TYR A 111 -19.52 -0.40 1.36
CA TYR A 111 -18.24 0.17 0.93
C TYR A 111 -18.32 1.69 0.68
N ASP A 112 -19.48 2.21 0.30
CA ASP A 112 -19.63 3.63 0.00
C ASP A 112 -19.51 4.45 1.30
N ALA A 113 -20.16 4.01 2.38
CA ALA A 113 -19.95 4.59 3.71
C ALA A 113 -18.50 4.43 4.19
N TYR A 114 -17.83 3.31 3.88
CA TYR A 114 -16.42 3.11 4.20
C TYR A 114 -15.53 4.13 3.47
N SER A 115 -15.72 4.31 2.16
CA SER A 115 -15.00 5.29 1.34
C SER A 115 -15.27 6.72 1.82
N GLU A 116 -16.52 7.05 2.16
CA GLU A 116 -16.91 8.36 2.67
C GLU A 116 -16.16 8.73 3.97
N ARG A 117 -15.88 7.75 4.84
CA ARG A 117 -15.07 7.99 6.04
C ARG A 117 -13.65 8.44 5.68
N PHE A 118 -12.99 7.80 4.72
CA PHE A 118 -11.65 8.21 4.27
C PHE A 118 -11.68 9.57 3.57
N SER A 119 -12.69 9.82 2.73
CA SER A 119 -12.88 11.12 2.09
C SER A 119 -13.07 12.24 3.13
N SER A 120 -13.87 11.99 4.17
CA SER A 120 -14.08 12.94 5.27
C SER A 120 -12.83 13.18 6.09
N LEU A 121 -12.04 12.12 6.35
CA LEU A 121 -10.76 12.24 7.03
C LEU A 121 -9.76 13.07 6.21
N ALA A 122 -9.63 12.80 4.92
CA ALA A 122 -8.77 13.57 4.03
C ALA A 122 -9.17 15.05 4.00
N ALA A 123 -10.47 15.34 3.88
CA ALA A 123 -10.99 16.70 3.93
C ALA A 123 -10.70 17.40 5.27
N ALA A 124 -10.83 16.70 6.40
CA ALA A 124 -10.54 17.26 7.72
C ALA A 124 -9.08 17.68 7.89
N TYR A 125 -8.15 17.03 7.19
CA TYR A 125 -6.73 17.37 7.18
C TYR A 125 -6.32 18.23 5.97
N GLY A 126 -7.26 18.58 5.09
CA GLY A 126 -6.99 19.39 3.89
C GLY A 126 -6.06 18.70 2.89
N ILE A 127 -6.10 17.37 2.80
CA ILE A 127 -5.29 16.58 1.85
C ILE A 127 -6.17 15.97 0.77
N ASP A 128 -5.58 15.71 -0.40
CA ASP A 128 -6.28 15.07 -1.52
C ASP A 128 -6.51 13.57 -1.25
N TYR A 129 -7.57 12.99 -1.84
CA TYR A 129 -7.92 11.57 -1.71
C TYR A 129 -8.31 10.95 -3.04
N ILE A 130 -7.79 9.75 -3.32
CA ILE A 130 -8.18 8.90 -4.45
C ILE A 130 -8.57 7.51 -3.94
N ASP A 131 -9.78 7.07 -4.27
CA ASP A 131 -10.23 5.70 -4.03
C ASP A 131 -10.21 4.88 -5.34
N PHE A 132 -9.24 3.98 -5.49
CA PHE A 132 -9.15 3.14 -6.68
C PHE A 132 -10.18 2.01 -6.72
N ASN A 133 -10.82 1.64 -5.61
CA ASN A 133 -11.92 0.66 -5.65
C ASN A 133 -13.17 1.26 -6.28
N LEU A 134 -13.48 2.54 -6.01
CA LEU A 134 -14.57 3.24 -6.69
C LEU A 134 -14.28 3.42 -8.18
N ILE A 135 -13.07 3.85 -8.53
CA ILE A 135 -12.63 3.93 -9.94
C ILE A 135 -12.75 2.56 -10.62
N ASN A 136 -12.31 1.48 -9.96
CA ASN A 136 -12.41 0.13 -10.50
C ASN A 136 -13.85 -0.32 -10.69
N ARG A 137 -14.76 0.06 -9.79
CA ARG A 137 -16.19 -0.27 -9.88
C ARG A 137 -16.82 0.25 -11.18
N GLU A 138 -16.41 1.44 -11.61
CA GLU A 138 -16.93 2.11 -12.80
C GLU A 138 -16.19 1.70 -14.08
N GLN A 139 -14.86 1.59 -14.02
CA GLN A 139 -14.02 1.45 -15.20
C GLN A 139 -13.48 0.02 -15.43
N LEU A 140 -13.64 -0.88 -14.45
CA LEU A 140 -13.19 -2.29 -14.52
C LEU A 140 -11.70 -2.44 -14.88
N LEU A 141 -10.85 -1.59 -14.28
CA LEU A 141 -9.42 -1.49 -14.58
C LEU A 141 -8.57 -2.62 -14.02
N PHE A 142 -9.00 -3.22 -12.91
CA PHE A 142 -8.25 -4.21 -12.15
C PHE A 142 -9.01 -5.53 -12.14
N PRO A 143 -8.84 -6.38 -13.18
CA PRO A 143 -9.34 -7.74 -13.16
C PRO A 143 -8.52 -8.59 -12.16
N ASP A 144 -9.05 -9.75 -11.77
CA ASP A 144 -8.47 -10.59 -10.71
C ASP A 144 -7.01 -10.99 -11.03
N GLU A 145 -6.63 -11.14 -12.30
CA GLU A 145 -5.26 -11.47 -12.71
C GLU A 145 -4.25 -10.36 -12.43
N PHE A 146 -4.68 -9.18 -11.98
CA PHE A 146 -3.82 -8.05 -11.61
C PHE A 146 -3.46 -8.04 -10.13
N PHE A 147 -3.93 -9.03 -9.37
CA PHE A 147 -3.66 -9.16 -7.95
C PHE A 147 -2.78 -10.39 -7.68
N MET A 148 -1.85 -10.24 -6.74
CA MET A 148 -1.06 -11.37 -6.23
C MET A 148 -1.77 -12.08 -5.08
N ASP A 149 -2.56 -11.33 -4.29
CA ASP A 149 -3.40 -11.83 -3.21
C ASP A 149 -4.60 -10.88 -2.98
N THR A 150 -5.34 -11.06 -1.89
CA THR A 150 -6.60 -10.34 -1.63
C THR A 150 -6.41 -8.84 -1.31
N GLY A 151 -5.17 -8.36 -1.13
CA GLY A 151 -4.88 -6.98 -0.77
C GLY A 151 -3.70 -6.35 -1.51
N HIS A 152 -3.02 -7.08 -2.39
CA HIS A 152 -1.84 -6.59 -3.11
C HIS A 152 -1.96 -6.80 -4.62
N LEU A 153 -1.62 -5.75 -5.37
CA LEU A 153 -1.43 -5.82 -6.80
C LEU A 153 -0.18 -6.62 -7.16
N ASN A 154 -0.23 -7.34 -8.28
CA ASN A 154 0.97 -7.84 -8.94
C ASN A 154 1.54 -6.77 -9.89
N TYR A 155 2.59 -7.09 -10.63
CA TYR A 155 3.26 -6.12 -11.50
C TYR A 155 2.34 -5.49 -12.57
N ARG A 156 1.35 -6.23 -13.09
CA ARG A 156 0.39 -5.73 -14.09
C ARG A 156 -0.59 -4.76 -13.45
N GLY A 157 -1.08 -5.11 -12.26
CA GLY A 157 -1.93 -4.23 -11.47
C GLY A 157 -1.22 -2.94 -11.07
N ALA A 158 0.03 -3.04 -10.60
CA ALA A 158 0.85 -1.87 -10.25
C ALA A 158 1.10 -0.96 -11.46
N ALA A 159 1.47 -1.54 -12.62
CA ALA A 159 1.65 -0.76 -13.85
C ALA A 159 0.36 -0.07 -14.31
N THR A 160 -0.80 -0.71 -14.11
CA THR A 160 -2.11 -0.13 -14.40
C THR A 160 -2.41 1.03 -13.46
N LEU A 161 -2.18 0.86 -12.15
CA LEU A 161 -2.34 1.93 -11.17
C LEU A 161 -1.44 3.12 -11.48
N ASP A 162 -0.16 2.88 -11.83
CA ASP A 162 0.80 3.92 -12.19
C ASP A 162 0.32 4.78 -13.38
N ALA A 163 -0.36 4.17 -14.36
CA ALA A 163 -0.90 4.90 -15.51
C ALA A 163 -1.96 5.94 -15.11
N TYR A 164 -2.63 5.77 -13.98
CA TYR A 164 -3.63 6.70 -13.43
C TYR A 164 -3.05 7.61 -12.35
N LEU A 165 -2.21 7.07 -11.46
CA LEU A 165 -1.64 7.81 -10.35
C LEU A 165 -0.59 8.83 -10.82
N LEU A 166 0.26 8.50 -11.79
CA LEU A 166 1.31 9.42 -12.25
C LEU A 166 0.75 10.72 -12.86
N PRO A 167 -0.28 10.70 -13.71
CA PRO A 167 -0.94 11.93 -14.15
C PRO A 167 -1.49 12.77 -12.98
N ALA A 168 -2.15 12.16 -12.01
CA ALA A 168 -2.68 12.87 -10.83
C ALA A 168 -1.56 13.55 -10.03
N LEU A 169 -0.47 12.83 -9.76
CA LEU A 169 0.70 13.39 -9.08
C LEU A 169 1.34 14.55 -9.86
N ARG A 170 1.41 14.46 -11.19
CA ARG A 170 1.93 15.56 -12.04
C ARG A 170 1.05 16.80 -11.97
N LEU A 171 -0.27 16.63 -11.94
CA LEU A 171 -1.21 17.74 -11.80
C LEU A 171 -1.03 18.44 -10.45
N MET A 172 -0.93 17.65 -9.37
CA MET A 172 -0.69 18.18 -8.02
C MET A 172 0.63 18.97 -7.92
N LEU A 173 1.68 18.51 -8.59
CA LEU A 173 2.96 19.23 -8.66
C LEU A 173 2.85 20.54 -9.43
N ALA A 174 2.10 20.56 -10.54
CA ALA A 174 1.88 21.77 -11.32
C ALA A 174 1.07 22.83 -10.56
N GLU A 175 0.05 22.42 -9.83
CA GLU A 175 -0.74 23.30 -8.95
C GLU A 175 0.12 23.93 -7.85
N ALA A 176 0.98 23.14 -7.20
CA ALA A 176 1.88 23.64 -6.17
C ALA A 176 2.88 24.66 -6.74
N ALA A 177 3.45 24.38 -7.91
CA ALA A 177 4.34 25.32 -8.60
C ALA A 177 3.65 26.63 -9.01
N ALA A 178 2.34 26.61 -9.31
CA ALA A 178 1.59 27.81 -9.65
C ALA A 178 1.17 28.66 -8.43
N ALA A 179 1.14 28.07 -7.23
CA ALA A 179 0.78 28.73 -5.99
C ALA A 179 1.99 29.31 -5.21
N SER A 180 3.21 29.16 -5.75
CA SER A 180 4.48 29.65 -5.18
C SER A 180 5.02 30.84 -5.98
#